data_AF-A0A382VTP7-F1
#
_entry.id   AF-A0A382VTP7-F1
#
_cell.length_a   1.000
_cell.length_b   1.000
_cell.length_c   1.000
_cell.angle_alpha   90.00
_cell.angle_beta   90.00
_cell.angle_gamma   90.00
#
_symmetry.space_group_name_H-M   'P 1'
#
loop_
_entity.id
_entity.type
_entity.pdbx_description
1 polymer ?
#
loop_
_entity_poly.entity_id
_entity_poly.type
_entity_poly.pdbx_seq_one_letter_code
_entity_poly.pdbx_strand_id
1 'polypeptide(L)'
;LVVIPWFSYLYLSEMEDFLFESQANAQMLTAEGISTLLNGRADLFNELPLSPDGYERLYAHPLEKPIRIDGKRADWEDVLDYNVGFGTRTMPDDQTQLVNQFYLVLGEHNDQVYAFVQVLDDSIIFRNRNILRLDLSDHIRVTFTGKDGEIQKLVITATEEGVTTAYAVEQNWRYALMGEAENKVPGVLTKTANGYSVEFRIPLELLGSTKNFGLAVVDVDSMESRSIESITGTLPSAGREAFGLVILKSPEVLRIIEGLGYSGANIQVIDAQQRVRAEVGS
;
A
#
# COMPACT_ATOMS: atom_id res chain seq x y z
N LEU A 1 -28.87 13.72 59.27
CA LEU A 1 -27.59 13.89 58.53
C LEU A 1 -27.36 12.84 57.43
N VAL A 2 -28.32 11.96 57.08
CA VAL A 2 -28.19 10.91 56.03
C VAL A 2 -28.90 11.28 54.71
N VAL A 3 -29.75 12.30 54.72
CA VAL A 3 -30.57 12.70 53.57
C VAL A 3 -29.73 13.31 52.43
N ILE A 4 -28.67 14.06 52.76
CA ILE A 4 -27.81 14.73 51.76
C ILE A 4 -26.95 13.72 50.96
N PRO A 5 -26.27 12.74 51.59
CA PRO A 5 -25.56 11.68 50.84
C PRO A 5 -26.46 10.83 49.96
N TRP A 6 -27.66 10.49 50.44
CA TRP A 6 -28.63 9.68 49.69
C TRP A 6 -29.14 10.41 48.43
N PHE A 7 -29.47 11.70 48.57
CA PHE A 7 -29.90 12.52 47.44
C PHE A 7 -28.78 12.74 46.41
N SER A 8 -27.53 12.89 46.89
CA SER A 8 -26.36 13.00 46.02
C SER A 8 -26.10 11.71 45.23
N TYR A 9 -26.28 10.54 45.87
CA TYR A 9 -26.17 9.24 45.21
C TYR A 9 -27.25 9.04 44.14
N LEU A 10 -28.51 9.33 44.45
CA LEU A 10 -29.61 9.25 43.48
C LEU A 10 -29.38 10.17 42.28
N TYR A 11 -28.91 11.40 42.52
CA TYR A 11 -28.60 12.33 41.44
C TYR A 11 -27.45 11.85 40.56
N LEU A 12 -26.38 11.30 41.15
CA LEU A 12 -25.26 10.73 40.40
C LEU A 12 -25.69 9.53 39.56
N SER A 13 -26.50 8.62 40.11
CA SER A 13 -27.03 7.46 39.39
C SER A 13 -27.89 7.89 38.20
N GLU A 14 -28.79 8.85 38.40
CA GLU A 14 -29.66 9.34 37.32
C GLU A 14 -28.85 10.05 36.22
N MET A 15 -27.81 10.82 36.60
CA MET A 15 -26.90 11.44 35.63
C MET A 15 -26.08 10.41 34.87
N GLU A 16 -25.62 9.35 35.53
CA GLU A 16 -24.91 8.24 34.92
C GLU A 16 -25.80 7.55 33.88
N ASP A 17 -27.03 7.17 34.26
CA ASP A 17 -28.00 6.54 33.36
C ASP A 17 -28.33 7.44 32.16
N PHE A 18 -28.55 8.74 32.40
CA PHE A 18 -28.80 9.71 31.34
C PHE A 18 -27.60 9.87 30.38
N LEU A 19 -26.38 9.92 30.90
CA LEU A 19 -25.18 10.03 30.07
C LEU A 19 -24.95 8.77 29.24
N PHE A 20 -25.17 7.58 29.82
CA PHE A 20 -25.12 6.31 29.10
C PHE A 20 -26.15 6.26 27.97
N GLU A 21 -27.41 6.62 28.26
CA GLU A 21 -28.48 6.64 27.26
C GLU A 21 -28.20 7.67 26.15
N SER A 22 -27.72 8.86 26.51
CA SER A 22 -27.34 9.89 25.54
C SER A 22 -26.19 9.44 24.65
N GLN A 23 -25.17 8.78 25.21
CA GLN A 23 -24.04 8.26 24.45
C GLN A 23 -24.47 7.10 23.53
N ALA A 24 -25.32 6.19 24.01
CA ALA A 24 -25.84 5.08 23.21
C ALA A 24 -26.68 5.59 22.03
N ASN A 25 -27.55 6.58 22.27
CA ASN A 25 -28.34 7.21 21.22
C ASN A 25 -27.46 7.94 20.19
N ALA A 26 -26.43 8.65 20.64
CA ALA A 26 -25.48 9.31 19.73
C ALA A 26 -24.71 8.30 18.86
N GLN A 27 -24.29 7.17 19.43
CA GLN A 27 -23.64 6.08 18.68
C GLN A 27 -24.60 5.45 17.67
N MET A 28 -25.86 5.22 18.05
CA MET A 28 -26.86 4.64 17.16
C MET A 28 -27.18 5.57 15.98
N LEU A 29 -27.40 6.86 16.23
CA LEU A 29 -27.61 7.84 15.16
C LEU A 29 -26.40 7.96 14.23
N THR A 30 -25.20 7.84 14.77
CA THR A 30 -23.95 7.81 13.98
C THR A 30 -23.91 6.57 13.08
N ALA A 31 -24.21 5.39 13.64
CA ALA A 31 -24.28 4.15 12.88
C ALA A 31 -25.37 4.19 11.79
N GLU A 32 -26.55 4.74 12.09
CA GLU A 32 -27.64 4.92 11.13
C GLU A 32 -27.28 5.91 10.02
N GLY A 33 -26.62 7.02 10.36
CA GLY A 33 -26.13 8.00 9.39
C GLY A 33 -25.12 7.41 8.42
N ILE A 34 -24.11 6.71 8.96
CA ILE A 34 -23.10 5.99 8.17
C ILE A 34 -23.76 4.92 7.30
N SER A 35 -24.65 4.10 7.88
CA SER A 35 -25.40 3.07 7.16
C SER A 35 -26.20 3.65 6.00
N THR A 36 -26.88 4.78 6.22
CA THR A 36 -27.67 5.48 5.19
C THR A 36 -26.79 6.01 4.05
N LEU A 37 -25.61 6.56 4.36
CA LEU A 37 -24.65 7.05 3.35
C LEU A 37 -24.05 5.92 2.50
N LEU A 38 -23.82 4.77 3.11
CA LEU A 38 -23.28 3.58 2.45
C LEU A 38 -24.36 2.75 1.74
N ASN A 39 -25.62 2.92 2.12
CA ASN A 39 -26.75 2.21 1.54
C ASN A 39 -26.87 2.52 0.04
N GLY A 40 -27.06 1.49 -0.77
CA GLY A 40 -27.15 1.60 -2.23
C GLY A 40 -25.81 1.76 -2.96
N ARG A 41 -24.69 1.90 -2.24
CA ARG A 41 -23.33 1.96 -2.82
C ARG A 41 -22.60 0.61 -2.69
N ALA A 42 -23.16 -0.44 -3.28
CA ALA A 42 -22.57 -1.78 -3.22
C ALA A 42 -21.19 -1.86 -3.92
N ASP A 43 -20.94 -0.97 -4.88
CA ASP A 43 -19.68 -0.76 -5.59
C ASP A 43 -18.50 -0.43 -4.65
N LEU A 44 -18.75 0.31 -3.56
CA LEU A 44 -17.74 0.58 -2.52
C LEU A 44 -17.22 -0.71 -1.85
N PHE A 45 -18.04 -1.77 -1.79
CA PHE A 45 -17.77 -3.00 -1.03
C PHE A 45 -17.46 -4.23 -1.88
N ASN A 46 -17.85 -4.25 -3.15
CA ASN A 46 -17.80 -5.44 -4.02
C ASN A 46 -16.39 -5.93 -4.35
N GLU A 47 -15.39 -5.09 -4.16
CA GLU A 47 -14.04 -5.35 -4.64
C GLU A 47 -13.04 -5.54 -3.48
N LEU A 48 -13.45 -5.47 -2.20
CA LEU A 48 -12.51 -5.51 -1.06
C LEU A 48 -12.06 -6.97 -0.86
N PRO A 49 -10.82 -7.34 -1.19
CA PRO A 49 -10.32 -8.68 -0.91
C PRO A 49 -10.24 -8.87 0.60
N LEU A 50 -10.40 -10.11 1.03
CA LEU A 50 -10.08 -10.49 2.40
C LEU A 50 -8.57 -10.35 2.56
N SER A 51 -8.11 -9.46 3.43
CA SER A 51 -6.74 -9.55 3.93
C SER A 51 -6.72 -10.71 4.92
N PRO A 52 -5.90 -11.75 4.68
CA PRO A 52 -5.65 -12.75 5.72
C PRO A 52 -5.08 -12.05 6.96
N ASP A 53 -5.26 -12.64 8.13
CA ASP A 53 -4.66 -12.12 9.36
C ASP A 53 -3.13 -12.10 9.23
N GLY A 54 -2.50 -10.98 9.58
CA GLY A 54 -1.04 -10.80 9.56
C GLY A 54 -0.45 -10.07 8.35
N TYR A 55 -1.27 -9.42 7.52
CA TYR A 55 -0.82 -8.71 6.31
C TYR A 55 -1.13 -7.21 6.35
N GLU A 56 -0.15 -6.37 5.99
CA GLU A 56 -0.36 -4.93 5.82
C GLU A 56 -1.19 -4.66 4.55
N ARG A 57 -2.28 -3.92 4.73
CA ARG A 57 -3.15 -3.48 3.64
C ARG A 57 -2.56 -2.20 3.06
N LEU A 58 -2.01 -2.28 1.86
CA LEU A 58 -1.55 -1.12 1.11
C LEU A 58 -2.69 -0.58 0.26
N TYR A 59 -3.01 0.70 0.45
CA TYR A 59 -4.07 1.40 -0.28
C TYR A 59 -3.46 2.41 -1.24
N ALA A 60 -4.01 2.51 -2.45
CA ALA A 60 -3.74 3.64 -3.33
C ALA A 60 -4.71 4.79 -3.03
N HIS A 61 -4.16 5.94 -2.67
CA HIS A 61 -4.93 7.12 -2.31
C HIS A 61 -5.30 7.95 -3.55
N PRO A 62 -6.53 8.45 -3.68
CA PRO A 62 -7.03 9.13 -4.85
C PRO A 62 -6.35 10.49 -4.89
N LEU A 63 -5.69 10.76 -6.00
CA LEU A 63 -5.02 12.03 -6.22
C LEU A 63 -6.01 12.97 -6.91
N GLU A 64 -5.99 14.24 -6.53
CA GLU A 64 -6.81 15.25 -7.23
C GLU A 64 -6.24 15.58 -8.62
N LYS A 65 -4.93 15.37 -8.80
CA LYS A 65 -4.17 15.66 -10.01
C LYS A 65 -3.23 14.50 -10.34
N PRO A 66 -2.85 14.31 -11.61
CA PRO A 66 -1.88 13.28 -11.96
C PRO A 66 -0.48 13.66 -11.44
N ILE A 67 0.26 12.66 -10.93
CA ILE A 67 1.68 12.82 -10.61
C ILE A 67 2.49 12.96 -11.90
N ARG A 68 3.42 13.92 -11.93
CA ARG A 68 4.44 13.99 -12.98
C ARG A 68 5.56 13.05 -12.59
N ILE A 69 5.83 12.07 -13.46
CA ILE A 69 6.92 11.10 -13.27
C ILE A 69 8.27 11.80 -13.53
N ASP A 70 8.70 12.64 -12.59
CA ASP A 70 9.91 13.47 -12.67
C ASP A 70 10.82 13.38 -11.44
N GLY A 71 10.46 12.54 -10.46
CA GLY A 71 11.23 12.26 -9.26
C GLY A 71 11.03 13.29 -8.15
N LYS A 72 10.15 14.28 -8.35
CA LYS A 72 9.85 15.30 -7.35
C LYS A 72 8.64 14.92 -6.52
N ARG A 73 8.76 15.14 -5.21
CA ARG A 73 7.71 14.82 -4.23
C ARG A 73 6.57 15.84 -4.17
N ALA A 74 6.71 17.00 -4.81
CA ALA A 74 5.77 18.12 -4.64
C ALA A 74 4.34 17.77 -5.08
N ASP A 75 4.20 16.94 -6.11
CA ASP A 75 2.89 16.55 -6.65
C ASP A 75 2.16 15.52 -5.77
N TRP A 76 2.84 14.91 -4.79
CA TRP A 76 2.26 13.91 -3.90
C TRP A 76 1.50 14.51 -2.71
N GLU A 77 1.68 15.80 -2.41
CA GLU A 77 0.96 16.55 -1.37
C GLU A 77 0.80 15.73 -0.06
N ASP A 78 -0.42 15.62 0.46
CA ASP A 78 -0.74 14.93 1.73
C ASP A 78 -0.66 13.38 1.60
N VAL A 79 -0.57 12.83 0.38
CA VAL A 79 -0.54 11.37 0.18
C VAL A 79 0.76 10.75 0.72
N LEU A 80 1.83 11.54 0.86
CA LEU A 80 3.09 11.11 1.46
C LEU A 80 2.97 10.69 2.93
N ASP A 81 1.95 11.17 3.64
CA ASP A 81 1.72 10.84 5.05
C ASP A 81 1.27 9.38 5.24
N TYR A 82 0.77 8.75 4.17
CA TYR A 82 0.37 7.34 4.15
C TYR A 82 1.50 6.40 3.73
N ASN A 83 2.76 6.80 3.91
CA ASN A 83 3.88 5.92 3.61
C ASN A 83 3.90 4.69 4.53
N VAL A 84 4.18 3.53 3.94
CA VAL A 84 4.31 2.26 4.66
C VAL A 84 5.71 1.72 4.46
N GLY A 85 6.37 1.33 5.54
CA GLY A 85 7.75 0.82 5.54
C GLY A 85 7.82 -0.69 5.53
N PHE A 86 8.67 -1.25 4.66
CA PHE A 86 8.93 -2.69 4.51
C PHE A 86 10.39 -3.01 4.78
N GLY A 87 10.65 -4.15 5.43
CA GLY A 87 11.97 -4.57 5.88
C GLY A 87 12.03 -4.71 7.41
N THR A 88 13.23 -4.95 7.95
CA THR A 88 13.39 -5.25 9.38
C THR A 88 13.45 -3.98 10.23
N ARG A 89 12.53 -3.85 11.20
CA ARG A 89 12.54 -2.81 12.26
C ARG A 89 13.30 -3.24 13.52
N THR A 90 13.77 -4.47 13.57
CA THR A 90 14.46 -5.10 14.70
C THR A 90 15.98 -4.97 14.53
N MET A 91 16.66 -4.46 15.56
CA MET A 91 18.14 -4.43 15.59
C MET A 91 18.70 -5.80 15.21
N PRO A 92 19.68 -5.88 14.29
CA PRO A 92 20.25 -7.15 13.88
C PRO A 92 20.88 -7.83 15.09
N ASP A 93 20.52 -9.09 15.34
CA ASP A 93 21.45 -10.01 15.99
C ASP A 93 22.60 -10.21 15.00
N ASP A 94 23.83 -10.33 15.52
CA ASP A 94 25.15 -10.08 14.89
C ASP A 94 25.49 -10.93 13.63
N GLN A 95 24.51 -11.61 13.04
CA GLN A 95 24.62 -12.53 11.90
C GLN A 95 23.50 -12.41 10.86
N THR A 96 22.57 -11.45 10.98
CA THR A 96 21.53 -11.23 9.97
C THR A 96 21.99 -10.21 8.93
N GLN A 97 22.05 -10.64 7.66
CA GLN A 97 22.32 -9.78 6.50
C GLN A 97 21.44 -8.53 6.58
N LEU A 98 22.01 -7.36 6.30
CA LEU A 98 21.26 -6.10 6.23
C LEU A 98 20.19 -6.27 5.15
N VAL A 99 18.94 -6.42 5.58
CA VAL A 99 17.81 -6.52 4.65
C VAL A 99 17.50 -5.10 4.20
N ASN A 100 17.62 -4.82 2.89
CA ASN A 100 17.24 -3.53 2.33
C ASN A 100 15.83 -3.09 2.79
N GLN A 101 15.71 -1.84 3.21
CA GLN A 101 14.44 -1.27 3.69
C GLN A 101 13.87 -0.36 2.61
N PHE A 102 12.55 -0.37 2.42
CA PHE A 102 11.92 0.63 1.56
C PHE A 102 10.63 1.17 2.16
N TYR A 103 10.26 2.37 1.74
CA TYR A 103 8.99 3.00 2.03
C TYR A 103 8.19 3.11 0.74
N LEU A 104 6.90 2.83 0.82
CA LEU A 104 6.00 2.84 -0.31
C LEU A 104 4.83 3.76 -0.05
N VAL A 105 4.54 4.61 -1.03
CA VAL A 105 3.32 5.41 -1.11
C VAL A 105 2.65 5.11 -2.45
N LEU A 106 1.33 5.00 -2.44
CA LEU A 106 0.54 4.69 -3.62
C LEU A 106 -0.54 5.73 -3.84
N GLY A 107 -0.69 6.15 -5.09
CA GLY A 107 -1.73 7.07 -5.53
C GLY A 107 -2.55 6.48 -6.69
N GLU A 108 -3.80 6.90 -6.83
CA GLU A 108 -4.67 6.53 -7.95
C GLU A 108 -5.27 7.77 -8.60
N HIS A 109 -5.21 7.87 -9.94
CA HIS A 109 -5.91 8.92 -10.68
C HIS A 109 -6.09 8.53 -12.15
N ASN A 110 -7.32 8.68 -12.68
CA ASN A 110 -7.70 8.38 -14.07
C ASN A 110 -7.21 7.02 -14.58
N ASP A 111 -7.59 5.94 -13.88
CA ASP A 111 -7.23 4.56 -14.22
C ASP A 111 -5.71 4.28 -14.25
N GLN A 112 -4.93 5.07 -13.51
CA GLN A 112 -3.50 4.88 -13.31
C GLN A 112 -3.21 4.78 -11.81
N VAL A 113 -2.33 3.85 -11.47
CA VAL A 113 -1.72 3.76 -10.15
C VAL A 113 -0.35 4.37 -10.23
N TYR A 114 -0.06 5.28 -9.32
CA TYR A 114 1.25 5.87 -9.12
C TYR A 114 1.88 5.22 -7.90
N ALA A 115 3.17 4.91 -7.99
CA ALA A 115 3.94 4.39 -6.88
C ALA A 115 5.17 5.26 -6.67
N PHE A 116 5.37 5.67 -5.42
CA PHE A 116 6.60 6.29 -4.96
C PHE A 116 7.28 5.34 -3.99
N VAL A 117 8.42 4.80 -4.42
CA VAL A 117 9.22 3.85 -3.65
C VAL A 117 10.49 4.55 -3.21
N GLN A 118 10.69 4.73 -1.91
CA GLN A 118 11.94 5.24 -1.35
C GLN A 118 12.73 4.08 -0.74
N VAL A 119 13.84 3.71 -1.37
CA VAL A 119 14.71 2.62 -0.96
C VAL A 119 15.87 3.16 -0.13
N LEU A 120 16.09 2.55 1.03
CA LEU A 120 17.30 2.72 1.82
C LEU A 120 18.29 1.64 1.42
N ASP A 121 19.40 2.07 0.86
CA ASP A 121 20.40 1.25 0.19
C ASP A 121 21.74 2.00 0.24
N ASP A 122 22.83 1.30 0.53
CA ASP A 122 24.18 1.86 0.56
C ASP A 122 24.87 1.87 -0.80
N SER A 123 24.45 1.04 -1.77
CA SER A 123 25.08 0.99 -3.09
C SER A 123 24.15 0.56 -4.24
N ILE A 124 23.56 1.56 -4.91
CA ILE A 124 22.85 1.32 -6.17
C ILE A 124 23.75 0.86 -7.33
N ILE A 125 23.47 -0.33 -7.86
CA ILE A 125 24.06 -0.89 -9.08
C ILE A 125 23.07 -0.78 -10.24
N PHE A 126 23.43 0.00 -11.25
CA PHE A 126 22.63 0.13 -12.47
C PHE A 126 22.76 -1.06 -13.42
N ARG A 127 21.70 -1.29 -14.18
CA ARG A 127 21.68 -2.31 -15.23
C ARG A 127 22.71 -2.01 -16.31
N ASN A 128 23.45 -3.03 -16.68
CA ASN A 128 24.36 -2.95 -17.82
C ASN A 128 23.59 -3.13 -19.14
N ARG A 129 23.67 -2.14 -20.04
CA ARG A 129 23.00 -2.13 -21.36
C ARG A 129 23.37 -3.32 -22.25
N ASN A 130 24.55 -3.90 -22.05
CA ASN A 130 25.06 -5.01 -22.87
C ASN A 130 24.67 -6.39 -22.32
N ILE A 131 23.98 -6.45 -21.17
CA ILE A 131 23.57 -7.71 -20.54
C ILE A 131 22.05 -7.86 -20.66
N LEU A 132 21.62 -8.97 -21.25
CA LEU A 132 20.20 -9.28 -21.44
C LEU A 132 19.50 -9.66 -20.13
N ARG A 133 20.23 -10.21 -19.16
CA ARG A 133 19.69 -10.54 -17.84
C ARG A 133 19.26 -9.29 -17.09
N LEU A 134 18.08 -9.35 -16.49
CA LEU A 134 17.43 -8.27 -15.75
C LEU A 134 17.61 -8.37 -14.22
N ASP A 135 18.18 -9.48 -13.74
CA ASP A 135 18.32 -9.79 -12.31
C ASP A 135 19.73 -9.55 -11.74
N LEU A 136 20.49 -8.62 -12.34
CA LEU A 136 21.93 -8.42 -12.09
C LEU A 136 22.28 -6.97 -11.69
N SER A 137 21.29 -6.25 -11.17
CA SER A 137 21.31 -4.85 -10.77
C SER A 137 20.14 -4.59 -9.85
N ASP A 138 20.14 -3.46 -9.15
CA ASP A 138 18.98 -2.96 -8.45
C ASP A 138 17.77 -2.85 -9.36
N HIS A 139 16.64 -3.36 -8.87
CA HIS A 139 15.39 -3.30 -9.60
C HIS A 139 14.18 -3.49 -8.69
N ILE A 140 13.05 -2.99 -9.17
CA ILE A 140 11.74 -3.28 -8.60
C ILE A 140 11.10 -4.42 -9.39
N ARG A 141 10.53 -5.37 -8.65
CA ARG A 141 9.68 -6.44 -9.16
C ARG A 141 8.23 -6.12 -8.85
N VAL A 142 7.37 -6.24 -9.84
CA VAL A 142 5.92 -6.14 -9.69
C VAL A 142 5.30 -7.47 -10.12
N THR A 143 4.46 -8.04 -9.27
CA THR A 143 3.70 -9.26 -9.56
C THR A 143 2.21 -8.94 -9.50
N PHE A 144 1.43 -9.30 -10.50
CA PHE A 144 -0.01 -9.02 -10.53
C PHE A 144 -0.76 -10.11 -11.27
N THR A 145 -2.06 -10.21 -11.01
CA THR A 145 -2.95 -11.07 -11.79
C THR A 145 -3.40 -10.31 -13.02
N GLY A 146 -3.14 -10.83 -14.22
CA GLY A 146 -3.59 -10.23 -15.49
C GLY A 146 -5.09 -10.44 -15.75
N LYS A 147 -5.60 -9.90 -16.87
CA LYS A 147 -7.01 -10.04 -17.27
C LYS A 147 -7.44 -11.49 -17.55
N ASP A 148 -6.49 -12.31 -17.96
CA ASP A 148 -6.65 -13.74 -18.21
C ASP A 148 -6.68 -14.59 -16.93
N GLY A 149 -6.43 -13.96 -15.77
CA GLY A 149 -6.32 -14.65 -14.48
C GLY A 149 -4.92 -15.23 -14.21
N GLU A 150 -3.98 -15.09 -15.15
CA GLU A 150 -2.63 -15.59 -15.01
C GLU A 150 -1.75 -14.61 -14.23
N ILE A 151 -0.74 -15.15 -13.52
CA ILE A 151 0.23 -14.33 -12.79
C ILE A 151 1.23 -13.74 -13.79
N GLN A 152 1.23 -12.42 -13.89
CA GLN A 152 2.17 -11.63 -14.68
C GLN A 152 3.23 -10.99 -13.79
N LYS A 153 4.41 -10.77 -14.38
CA LYS A 153 5.61 -10.26 -13.70
C LYS A 153 6.24 -9.15 -14.52
N LEU A 154 6.57 -8.04 -13.87
CA LEU A 154 7.29 -6.90 -14.43
C LEU A 154 8.56 -6.63 -13.64
N VAL A 155 9.65 -6.33 -14.34
CA VAL A 155 10.87 -5.78 -13.75
C VAL A 155 11.02 -4.34 -14.19
N ILE A 156 11.15 -3.42 -13.24
CA ILE A 156 11.44 -2.00 -13.47
C ILE A 156 12.90 -1.76 -13.05
N THR A 157 13.73 -1.33 -14.00
CA THR A 157 15.17 -1.15 -13.78
C THR A 157 15.69 0.06 -14.55
N ALA A 158 16.89 0.54 -14.22
CA ALA A 158 17.49 1.71 -14.85
C ALA A 158 18.95 1.42 -15.23
N THR A 159 19.41 2.03 -16.33
CA THR A 159 20.83 1.90 -16.77
C THR A 159 21.72 3.03 -16.27
N GLU A 160 21.09 4.09 -15.77
CA GLU A 160 21.67 5.26 -15.14
C GLU A 160 20.55 5.97 -14.36
N GLU A 161 20.88 7.02 -13.62
CA GLU A 161 19.87 7.86 -12.97
C GLU A 161 18.96 8.54 -14.01
N GLY A 162 17.67 8.67 -13.70
CA GLY A 162 16.66 9.17 -14.62
C GLY A 162 15.70 8.09 -15.07
N VAL A 163 15.40 8.01 -16.36
CA VAL A 163 14.31 7.18 -16.89
C VAL A 163 14.53 5.70 -16.60
N THR A 164 13.51 5.05 -16.03
CA THR A 164 13.50 3.59 -15.84
C THR A 164 12.86 2.90 -17.05
N THR A 165 13.10 1.60 -17.17
CA THR A 165 12.47 0.75 -18.18
C THR A 165 11.84 -0.44 -17.51
N ALA A 166 10.56 -0.66 -17.82
CA ALA A 166 9.81 -1.83 -17.39
C ALA A 166 9.91 -2.95 -18.44
N TYR A 167 9.97 -4.21 -18.01
CA TYR A 167 9.98 -5.39 -18.87
C TYR A 167 9.03 -6.43 -18.31
N ALA A 168 8.15 -6.99 -19.14
CA ALA A 168 7.43 -8.21 -18.80
C ALA A 168 8.40 -9.40 -18.81
N VAL A 169 8.46 -10.17 -17.73
CA VAL A 169 9.52 -11.18 -17.52
C VAL A 169 8.99 -12.59 -17.32
N GLU A 170 9.88 -13.56 -17.57
CA GLU A 170 9.67 -14.96 -17.23
C GLU A 170 9.51 -15.18 -15.72
N GLN A 171 9.05 -16.38 -15.35
CA GLN A 171 8.85 -16.77 -13.96
C GLN A 171 10.12 -16.67 -13.09
N ASN A 172 11.30 -16.81 -13.70
CA ASN A 172 12.60 -16.74 -13.03
C ASN A 172 13.14 -15.32 -12.84
N TRP A 173 12.44 -14.27 -13.32
CA TRP A 173 12.84 -12.86 -13.27
C TRP A 173 14.09 -12.47 -14.10
N ARG A 174 14.66 -13.40 -14.87
CA ARG A 174 15.95 -13.19 -15.53
C ARG A 174 15.84 -12.51 -16.88
N TYR A 175 14.82 -12.87 -17.66
CA TYR A 175 14.71 -12.45 -19.05
C TYR A 175 13.33 -11.88 -19.35
N ALA A 176 13.30 -10.90 -20.26
CA ALA A 176 12.06 -10.37 -20.80
C ALA A 176 11.38 -11.43 -21.67
N LEU A 177 10.05 -11.56 -21.57
CA LEU A 177 9.24 -12.53 -22.32
C LEU A 177 9.37 -12.36 -23.84
N MET A 178 9.34 -11.11 -24.30
CA MET A 178 9.40 -10.77 -25.73
C MET A 178 10.62 -9.91 -26.09
N GLY A 179 11.51 -9.63 -25.13
CA GLY A 179 12.65 -8.73 -25.31
C GLY A 179 12.32 -7.23 -25.36
N GLU A 180 11.03 -6.88 -25.49
CA GLU A 180 10.56 -5.51 -25.59
C GLU A 180 10.24 -4.89 -24.22
N ALA A 181 10.39 -3.57 -24.14
CA ALA A 181 10.05 -2.79 -22.96
C ALA A 181 8.53 -2.55 -22.88
N GLU A 182 7.99 -2.58 -21.65
CA GLU A 182 6.62 -2.21 -21.36
C GLU A 182 6.51 -0.68 -21.22
N ASN A 183 6.33 0.00 -22.35
CA ASN A 183 6.28 1.47 -22.42
C ASN A 183 5.05 2.07 -21.70
N LYS A 184 4.06 1.25 -21.33
CA LYS A 184 2.90 1.71 -20.54
C LYS A 184 3.24 1.95 -19.07
N VAL A 185 4.41 1.51 -18.61
CA VAL A 185 4.87 1.67 -17.22
C VAL A 185 6.08 2.61 -17.20
N PRO A 186 5.89 3.93 -17.43
CA PRO A 186 6.99 4.88 -17.33
C PRO A 186 7.38 5.07 -15.88
N GLY A 187 8.67 5.30 -15.66
CA GLY A 187 9.22 5.60 -14.35
C GLY A 187 10.48 6.44 -14.41
N VAL A 188 10.88 6.95 -13.25
CA VAL A 188 12.09 7.71 -13.03
C VAL A 188 12.72 7.27 -11.71
N LEU A 189 14.03 7.07 -11.74
CA LEU A 189 14.86 6.79 -10.59
C LEU A 189 15.70 8.03 -10.28
N THR A 190 15.66 8.45 -9.02
CA THR A 190 16.45 9.57 -8.51
C THR A 190 17.28 9.09 -7.33
N LYS A 191 18.57 9.43 -7.29
CA LYS A 191 19.42 9.11 -6.15
C LYS A 191 19.05 9.99 -4.95
N THR A 192 19.18 9.43 -3.76
CA THR A 192 19.00 10.15 -2.50
C THR A 192 20.27 10.04 -1.66
N ALA A 193 20.32 10.76 -0.54
CA ALA A 193 21.48 10.71 0.36
C ALA A 193 21.72 9.32 0.96
N ASN A 194 20.66 8.51 1.10
CA ASN A 194 20.68 7.22 1.82
C ASN A 194 20.16 6.06 0.95
N GLY A 195 20.30 6.15 -0.38
CA GLY A 195 19.79 5.16 -1.33
C GLY A 195 19.20 5.83 -2.57
N TYR A 196 18.00 5.43 -2.97
CA TYR A 196 17.34 5.97 -4.16
C TYR A 196 15.81 5.99 -4.02
N SER A 197 15.15 6.75 -4.87
CA SER A 197 13.70 6.69 -5.03
C SER A 197 13.34 6.33 -6.46
N VAL A 198 12.31 5.50 -6.61
CA VAL A 198 11.71 5.19 -7.90
C VAL A 198 10.26 5.64 -7.89
N GLU A 199 9.92 6.48 -8.85
CA GLU A 199 8.56 6.90 -9.12
C GLU A 199 8.11 6.31 -10.45
N PHE A 200 6.98 5.62 -10.48
CA PHE A 200 6.45 5.04 -11.70
C PHE A 200 4.93 4.96 -11.66
N ARG A 201 4.31 4.67 -12.81
CA ARG A 201 2.87 4.40 -12.89
C ARG A 201 2.55 3.11 -13.62
N ILE A 202 1.47 2.45 -13.20
CA ILE A 202 0.92 1.25 -13.84
C ILE A 202 -0.53 1.55 -14.23
N PRO A 203 -0.92 1.37 -15.50
CA PRO A 203 -2.32 1.44 -15.88
C PRO A 203 -3.14 0.33 -15.19
N LEU A 204 -4.30 0.69 -14.63
CA LEU A 204 -5.23 -0.29 -14.07
C LEU A 204 -5.65 -1.34 -15.09
N GLU A 205 -5.62 -1.01 -16.38
CA GLU A 205 -5.90 -1.98 -17.44
C GLU A 205 -4.89 -3.13 -17.52
N LEU A 206 -3.66 -2.99 -17.00
CA LEU A 206 -2.72 -4.11 -16.92
C LEU A 206 -3.09 -5.06 -15.78
N LEU A 207 -3.67 -4.51 -14.73
CA LEU A 207 -4.12 -5.25 -13.57
C LEU A 207 -5.47 -5.90 -13.92
N GLY A 208 -5.63 -7.18 -13.60
CA GLY A 208 -6.86 -7.92 -13.86
C GLY A 208 -8.06 -7.38 -13.08
N SER A 209 -9.17 -8.12 -13.12
CA SER A 209 -10.42 -7.73 -12.44
C SER A 209 -10.26 -7.52 -10.93
N THR A 210 -9.27 -8.16 -10.31
CA THR A 210 -8.98 -8.02 -8.88
C THR A 210 -8.23 -6.74 -8.52
N LYS A 211 -7.63 -6.03 -9.50
CA LYS A 211 -6.82 -4.81 -9.31
C LYS A 211 -5.84 -4.91 -8.13
N ASN A 212 -5.14 -6.04 -8.05
CA ASN A 212 -4.17 -6.28 -6.99
C ASN A 212 -2.78 -6.54 -7.56
N PHE A 213 -1.74 -6.05 -6.88
CA PHE A 213 -0.36 -6.37 -7.21
C PHE A 213 0.51 -6.48 -5.96
N GLY A 214 1.66 -7.13 -6.08
CA GLY A 214 2.72 -7.14 -5.08
C GLY A 214 3.96 -6.46 -5.64
N LEU A 215 4.72 -5.82 -4.75
CA LEU A 215 5.96 -5.11 -5.08
C LEU A 215 7.11 -5.71 -4.28
N ALA A 216 8.28 -5.84 -4.89
CA ALA A 216 9.51 -6.15 -4.19
C ALA A 216 10.69 -5.32 -4.72
N VAL A 217 11.56 -4.88 -3.82
CA VAL A 217 12.82 -4.24 -4.12
C VAL A 217 13.93 -5.28 -4.01
N VAL A 218 14.71 -5.41 -5.06
CA VAL A 218 15.84 -6.34 -5.15
C VAL A 218 17.12 -5.56 -5.11
N ASP A 219 18.00 -5.98 -4.21
CA ASP A 219 19.26 -5.34 -3.91
C ASP A 219 20.45 -6.13 -4.48
N VAL A 220 21.42 -5.42 -5.04
CA VAL A 220 22.65 -5.98 -5.63
C VAL A 220 23.80 -5.00 -5.40
N ASP A 221 24.70 -5.28 -4.47
CA ASP A 221 25.80 -4.35 -4.16
C ASP A 221 27.07 -4.53 -5.00
N SER A 222 27.34 -5.75 -5.47
CA SER A 222 28.61 -6.06 -6.13
C SER A 222 28.53 -5.97 -7.65
N MET A 223 29.31 -5.06 -8.24
CA MET A 223 29.51 -5.00 -9.69
C MET A 223 30.19 -6.25 -10.28
N GLU A 224 30.92 -7.01 -9.46
CA GLU A 224 31.68 -8.19 -9.86
C GLU A 224 30.84 -9.46 -9.80
N SER A 225 30.25 -9.78 -8.64
CA SER A 225 29.43 -10.98 -8.50
C SER A 225 28.04 -10.81 -9.11
N ARG A 226 27.48 -9.58 -9.05
CA ARG A 226 26.10 -9.24 -9.42
C ARG A 226 25.08 -10.22 -8.84
N SER A 227 25.37 -10.73 -7.65
CA SER A 227 24.48 -11.60 -6.89
C SER A 227 23.44 -10.76 -6.17
N ILE A 228 22.20 -11.26 -6.13
CA ILE A 228 21.15 -10.66 -5.30
C ILE A 228 21.55 -10.79 -3.83
N GLU A 229 21.68 -9.64 -3.17
CA GLU A 229 21.96 -9.49 -1.74
C GLU A 229 20.70 -9.83 -0.94
N SER A 230 19.62 -9.10 -1.23
CA SER A 230 18.33 -9.24 -0.56
C SER A 230 17.16 -8.99 -1.50
N ILE A 231 15.99 -9.47 -1.06
CA ILE A 231 14.70 -9.17 -1.70
C ILE A 231 13.75 -8.82 -0.57
N THR A 232 13.34 -7.56 -0.52
CA THR A 232 12.31 -7.09 0.41
C THR A 232 11.06 -6.78 -0.38
N GLY A 233 9.92 -7.31 0.03
CA GLY A 233 8.69 -7.11 -0.70
C GLY A 233 7.46 -7.09 0.17
N THR A 234 6.37 -6.69 -0.46
CA THR A 234 5.03 -6.66 0.15
C THR A 234 4.41 -8.06 0.22
N LEU A 235 4.93 -9.02 -0.56
CA LEU A 235 4.52 -10.42 -0.56
C LEU A 235 5.47 -11.27 0.30
N PRO A 236 4.98 -12.21 1.15
CA PRO A 236 5.85 -13.14 1.85
C PRO A 236 6.58 -14.10 0.91
N SER A 237 7.78 -14.50 1.30
CA SER A 237 8.66 -15.42 0.55
C SER A 237 8.18 -16.88 0.49
N ALA A 238 7.04 -17.22 1.12
CA ALA A 238 6.55 -18.59 1.26
C ALA A 238 5.40 -18.92 0.29
N GLY A 239 5.72 -19.77 -0.69
CA GLY A 239 4.86 -20.67 -1.49
C GLY A 239 3.36 -20.37 -1.67
N ARG A 240 2.97 -20.14 -2.93
CA ARG A 240 1.66 -20.32 -3.61
C ARG A 240 0.35 -19.83 -2.95
N GLU A 241 0.31 -19.40 -1.70
CA GLU A 241 -0.91 -18.90 -1.05
C GLU A 241 -0.61 -17.74 -0.07
N ALA A 242 0.22 -16.78 -0.49
CA ALA A 242 0.59 -15.62 0.32
C ALA A 242 0.17 -14.30 -0.37
N PHE A 243 -0.97 -13.74 0.05
CA PHE A 243 -1.55 -12.52 -0.51
C PHE A 243 -1.19 -11.29 0.34
N GLY A 244 0.05 -10.83 0.23
CA GLY A 244 0.43 -9.46 0.59
C GLY A 244 0.16 -8.52 -0.59
N LEU A 245 -1.14 -8.27 -0.83
CA LEU A 245 -1.60 -7.53 -2.00
C LEU A 245 -1.67 -6.04 -1.69
N VAL A 246 -1.09 -5.24 -2.57
CA VAL A 246 -1.54 -3.87 -2.78
C VAL A 246 -2.95 -3.96 -3.34
N ILE A 247 -3.89 -3.39 -2.59
CA ILE A 247 -5.31 -3.39 -2.94
C ILE A 247 -5.64 -2.00 -3.44
N LEU A 248 -5.97 -1.92 -4.73
CA LEU A 248 -6.31 -0.66 -5.38
C LEU A 248 -7.79 -0.39 -5.17
N LYS A 249 -8.10 0.39 -4.14
CA LYS A 249 -9.48 0.79 -3.86
C LYS A 249 -9.58 2.20 -3.33
N SER A 250 -10.48 2.92 -4.00
CA SER A 250 -11.01 4.22 -3.64
C SER A 250 -11.27 4.32 -2.13
N PRO A 251 -10.63 5.25 -1.42
CA PRO A 251 -10.95 5.59 -0.05
C PRO A 251 -12.22 6.41 -0.01
N GLU A 252 -13.20 6.20 -0.89
CA GLU A 252 -14.51 6.85 -0.76
C GLU A 252 -15.18 6.42 0.54
N VAL A 253 -15.08 5.14 0.93
CA VAL A 253 -15.57 4.67 2.24
C VAL A 253 -14.81 5.38 3.38
N LEU A 254 -13.48 5.40 3.30
CA LEU A 254 -12.62 6.06 4.30
C LEU A 254 -12.88 7.57 4.36
N ARG A 255 -12.96 8.29 3.23
CA ARG A 255 -13.28 9.72 3.13
C ARG A 255 -14.69 10.04 3.59
N ILE A 256 -15.67 9.17 3.33
CA ILE A 256 -17.02 9.31 3.87
C ILE A 256 -16.95 9.21 5.40
N ILE A 257 -16.19 8.26 5.95
CA ILE A 257 -16.07 8.07 7.39
C ILE A 257 -15.26 9.21 8.05
N GLU A 258 -14.10 9.58 7.50
CA GLU A 258 -13.23 10.67 7.97
C GLU A 258 -13.89 12.05 7.83
N GLY A 259 -14.58 12.30 6.71
CA GLY A 259 -15.28 13.54 6.42
C GLY A 259 -16.47 13.83 7.34
N LEU A 260 -16.93 12.82 8.10
CA LEU A 260 -17.96 13.02 9.13
C LEU A 260 -17.42 13.63 10.43
N GLY A 261 -16.09 13.71 10.60
CA GLY A 261 -15.46 14.51 11.66
C GLY A 261 -15.72 14.00 13.09
N TYR A 262 -16.05 12.72 13.26
CA TYR A 262 -16.27 12.13 14.59
C TYR A 262 -14.94 11.97 15.34
N SER A 263 -14.50 13.03 16.04
CA SER A 263 -13.30 12.97 16.87
C SER A 263 -13.50 12.00 18.04
N GLY A 264 -12.65 10.98 18.13
CA GLY A 264 -12.62 10.03 19.26
C GLY A 264 -13.56 8.82 19.15
N ALA A 265 -14.15 8.56 17.98
CA ALA A 265 -14.90 7.34 17.71
C ALA A 265 -14.02 6.31 16.97
N ASN A 266 -14.10 5.04 17.37
CA ASN A 266 -13.61 3.92 16.56
C ASN A 266 -14.79 3.39 15.72
N ILE A 267 -14.68 3.51 14.41
CA ILE A 267 -15.72 3.16 13.44
C ILE A 267 -15.22 1.97 12.64
N GLN A 268 -15.94 0.85 12.74
CA GLN A 268 -15.68 -0.35 11.95
C GLN A 268 -16.89 -0.67 11.08
N VAL A 269 -16.66 -0.79 9.78
CA VAL A 269 -17.69 -1.24 8.82
C VAL A 269 -17.51 -2.72 8.58
N ILE A 270 -18.53 -3.52 8.88
CA ILE A 270 -18.53 -4.97 8.68
C ILE A 270 -19.55 -5.37 7.62
N ASP A 271 -19.24 -6.41 6.84
CA ASP A 271 -20.19 -6.97 5.87
C ASP A 271 -21.11 -8.03 6.49
N ALA A 272 -22.06 -8.53 5.68
CA ALA A 272 -23.03 -9.55 6.08
C ALA A 272 -22.39 -10.89 6.51
N GLN A 273 -21.10 -11.10 6.24
CA GLN A 273 -20.34 -12.27 6.66
C GLN A 273 -19.49 -11.98 7.93
N GLN A 274 -19.74 -10.86 8.63
CA GLN A 274 -19.01 -10.42 9.82
C GLN A 274 -17.54 -10.06 9.56
N ARG A 275 -17.22 -9.60 8.34
CA ARG A 275 -15.83 -9.30 7.94
C ARG A 275 -15.61 -7.80 7.91
N VAL A 276 -14.48 -7.34 8.44
CA VAL A 276 -14.12 -5.92 8.48
C VAL A 276 -13.78 -5.39 7.09
N ARG A 277 -14.51 -4.37 6.65
CA ARG A 277 -14.42 -3.72 5.33
C ARG A 277 -13.76 -2.34 5.39
N ALA A 278 -13.89 -1.61 6.49
CA ALA A 278 -13.20 -0.36 6.76
C ALA A 278 -13.07 -0.15 8.27
N GLU A 279 -12.03 0.56 8.70
CA GLU A 279 -11.79 0.91 10.11
C GLU A 279 -11.15 2.29 10.19
N VAL A 280 -11.65 3.14 11.11
CA VAL A 280 -11.14 4.49 11.38
C VAL A 280 -11.18 4.74 12.88
N GLY A 281 -10.08 5.27 13.43
CA GLY A 281 -9.93 5.54 14.87
C GLY A 281 -8.77 4.75 15.47
N SER A 282 -8.24 5.22 16.61
CA SER A 282 -7.21 4.54 17.41
C SER A 282 -7.67 4.37 18.84
#